data_AF-A0A6F9BLP4-F1
#
_entry.id   AF-A0A6F9BLP4-F1
#
_cell.length_a   1.000
_cell.length_b   1.000
_cell.length_c   1.000
_cell.angle_alpha   90.00
_cell.angle_beta   90.00
_cell.angle_gamma   90.00
#
_symmetry.space_group_name_H-M   'P 1'
#
loop_
_entity.id
_entity.type
_entity.pdbx_description
1 polymer ?
#
loop_
_entity_poly.entity_id
_entity_poly.type
_entity_poly.pdbx_seq_one_letter_code
_entity_poly.pdbx_strand_id
1 'polypeptide(L)'
;QAVCAPSRTSLLTSRRLDTTKLYDFNFYWSAGIASNHSDDYPYSWSVLPYHPPSFKYGNRKVSGCLDCCHVSLVYRCSGHVCKGIDGQLHVNLLCSMNVSETPLETLPDMESTEEAVRLLKSTRDFD
;
A
#
# COMPACT_ATOMS: atom_id res chain seq x y z
N GLN A 1 11.28 4.28 -19.10
CA GLN A 1 11.06 3.46 -17.89
C GLN A 1 9.63 3.71 -17.41
N ALA A 2 8.86 2.67 -17.07
CA ALA A 2 7.51 2.82 -16.51
C ALA A 2 7.60 2.78 -14.97
N VAL A 3 6.98 3.75 -14.30
CA VAL A 3 7.05 3.95 -12.85
C VAL A 3 5.65 4.16 -12.29
N CYS A 4 5.36 3.60 -11.11
CA CYS A 4 3.99 3.52 -10.60
C CYS A 4 3.30 4.89 -10.47
N ALA A 5 3.91 5.87 -9.79
CA ALA A 5 3.24 7.15 -9.55
C ALA A 5 3.04 8.00 -10.81
N PRO A 6 4.05 8.25 -11.67
CA PRO A 6 3.85 8.92 -12.96
C PRO A 6 2.77 8.26 -13.83
N SER A 7 2.80 6.91 -13.93
CA SER A 7 1.86 6.17 -14.78
C SER A 7 0.44 6.24 -14.22
N ARG A 8 0.27 6.05 -12.91
CA ARG A 8 -1.06 6.08 -12.27
C ARG A 8 -1.67 7.48 -12.29
N THR A 9 -0.90 8.52 -11.96
CA THR A 9 -1.40 9.90 -12.01
C THR A 9 -1.77 10.31 -13.44
N SER A 10 -0.97 9.92 -14.44
CA SER A 10 -1.30 10.17 -15.85
C SER A 10 -2.62 9.50 -16.26
N LEU A 11 -2.82 8.24 -15.85
CA LEU A 11 -4.02 7.48 -16.17
C LEU A 11 -5.26 8.08 -15.49
N LEU A 12 -5.20 8.34 -14.18
CA LEU A 12 -6.34 8.85 -13.39
C LEU A 12 -6.75 10.26 -13.80
N THR A 13 -5.79 11.13 -14.14
CA THR A 13 -6.08 12.51 -14.56
C THR A 13 -6.33 12.64 -16.06
N SER A 14 -6.13 11.56 -16.84
CA SER A 14 -6.10 11.59 -18.31
C SER A 14 -5.16 12.66 -18.88
N ARG A 15 -4.11 13.02 -18.13
CA ARG A 15 -3.08 13.99 -18.55
C ARG A 15 -1.78 13.26 -18.84
N ARG A 16 -1.05 13.73 -19.84
CA ARG A 16 0.29 13.23 -20.14
C ARG A 16 1.29 13.70 -19.08
N LEU A 17 2.44 13.02 -19.03
CA LEU A 17 3.52 13.31 -18.08
C LEU A 17 4.08 14.75 -18.20
N ASP A 18 4.07 15.30 -19.41
CA ASP A 18 4.41 16.71 -19.70
C ASP A 18 3.52 17.71 -18.96
N THR A 19 2.27 17.34 -18.75
CA THR A 19 1.24 18.17 -18.13
C THR A 19 1.24 17.99 -16.61
N THR A 20 1.38 16.75 -16.11
CA THR A 20 1.44 16.47 -14.67
C THR A 20 2.79 16.85 -14.05
N LYS A 21 3.85 16.95 -14.88
CA LYS A 21 5.23 17.21 -14.48
C LYS A 21 5.77 16.22 -13.43
N LEU A 22 5.19 15.03 -13.38
CA LEU A 22 5.55 13.97 -12.43
C LEU A 22 6.38 12.91 -13.15
N TYR A 23 7.68 12.85 -12.88
CA TYR A 23 8.60 11.99 -13.65
C TYR A 23 9.44 11.02 -12.80
N ASP A 24 9.52 11.22 -11.48
CA ASP A 24 10.48 10.53 -10.63
C ASP A 24 9.86 9.50 -9.66
N PHE A 25 10.72 8.88 -8.85
CA PHE A 25 10.39 7.86 -7.83
C PHE A 25 10.14 8.46 -6.44
N ASN A 26 10.30 9.77 -6.25
CA ASN A 26 10.15 10.41 -4.95
C ASN A 26 8.67 10.54 -4.55
N PHE A 27 7.76 10.30 -5.48
CA PHE A 27 6.34 10.33 -5.23
C PHE A 27 5.80 8.90 -5.17
N TYR A 28 5.36 8.47 -3.98
CA TYR A 28 4.48 7.30 -3.84
C TYR A 28 3.04 7.75 -4.12
N TRP A 29 2.23 6.93 -4.80
CA TRP A 29 0.94 7.41 -5.32
C TRP A 29 -0.21 7.32 -4.32
N SER A 30 -0.18 6.38 -3.38
CA SER A 30 -1.32 6.12 -2.48
C SER A 30 -1.17 6.94 -1.19
N ALA A 31 -0.13 6.66 -0.41
CA ALA A 31 0.20 7.40 0.82
C ALA A 31 1.27 8.49 0.66
N GLY A 32 1.64 8.84 -0.59
CA GLY A 32 2.76 9.75 -0.84
C GLY A 32 2.35 11.13 -1.30
N ILE A 33 3.37 11.94 -1.55
CA ILE A 33 3.21 13.35 -1.93
C ILE A 33 2.46 13.55 -3.26
N ALA A 34 2.43 12.55 -4.17
CA ALA A 34 1.64 12.64 -5.40
C ALA A 34 0.13 12.69 -5.17
N SER A 35 -0.36 12.18 -4.05
CA SER A 35 -1.77 12.20 -3.65
C SER A 35 -2.01 13.07 -2.42
N ASN A 36 -1.07 13.97 -2.12
CA ASN A 36 -1.10 14.80 -0.91
C ASN A 36 -1.21 13.99 0.39
N HIS A 37 -0.64 12.78 0.44
CA HIS A 37 -0.70 11.86 1.59
C HIS A 37 -2.12 11.45 2.02
N SER A 38 -3.13 11.70 1.19
CA SER A 38 -4.54 11.45 1.52
C SER A 38 -5.28 10.72 0.42
N ASP A 39 -4.57 10.06 -0.51
CA ASP A 39 -5.14 9.41 -1.70
C ASP A 39 -6.07 10.34 -2.51
N ASP A 40 -5.82 11.67 -2.48
CA ASP A 40 -6.66 12.70 -3.12
C ASP A 40 -8.08 12.83 -2.53
N TYR A 41 -8.28 12.42 -1.27
CA TYR A 41 -9.46 12.78 -0.48
C TYR A 41 -9.44 14.28 -0.14
N PRO A 42 -10.58 15.01 -0.20
CA PRO A 42 -11.96 14.55 -0.43
C PRO A 42 -12.44 14.61 -1.89
N TYR A 43 -11.57 14.89 -2.85
CA TYR A 43 -11.99 15.08 -4.25
C TYR A 43 -12.28 13.75 -4.96
N SER A 44 -11.48 12.72 -4.69
CA SER A 44 -11.57 11.41 -5.36
C SER A 44 -12.43 10.37 -4.63
N TRP A 45 -12.65 10.51 -3.32
CA TRP A 45 -13.27 9.45 -2.50
C TRP A 45 -14.34 10.00 -1.55
N SER A 46 -15.44 9.25 -1.39
CA SER A 46 -16.53 9.60 -0.47
C SER A 46 -16.15 9.45 1.02
N VAL A 47 -15.20 8.58 1.32
CA VAL A 47 -14.62 8.35 2.65
C VAL A 47 -13.12 8.11 2.50
N LEU A 48 -12.37 8.14 3.61
CA LEU A 48 -10.95 7.82 3.59
C LEU A 48 -10.72 6.41 3.02
N PRO A 49 -9.83 6.24 2.03
CA PRO A 49 -9.53 4.93 1.46
C PRO A 49 -8.96 3.96 2.49
N TYR A 50 -9.36 2.70 2.37
CA TYR A 50 -8.82 1.61 3.19
C TYR A 50 -7.45 1.18 2.67
N HIS A 51 -6.47 1.09 3.59
CA HIS A 51 -5.15 0.53 3.33
C HIS A 51 -4.91 -0.69 4.20
N PRO A 52 -4.54 -1.84 3.62
CA PRO A 52 -4.37 -3.08 4.37
C PRO A 52 -3.21 -2.99 5.39
N PRO A 53 -3.43 -3.26 6.68
CA PRO A 53 -2.43 -3.09 7.72
C PRO A 53 -1.25 -4.07 7.60
N SER A 54 -1.42 -5.21 6.92
CA SER A 54 -0.34 -6.17 6.69
C SER A 54 0.67 -5.71 5.62
N PHE A 55 0.35 -4.68 4.83
CA PHE A 55 1.24 -4.14 3.79
C PHE A 55 2.60 -3.70 4.33
N LYS A 56 2.62 -3.18 5.58
CA LYS A 56 3.85 -2.72 6.26
C LYS A 56 4.90 -3.82 6.49
N TYR A 57 4.50 -5.10 6.41
CA TYR A 57 5.41 -6.23 6.59
C TYR A 57 6.04 -6.68 5.26
N GLY A 58 5.47 -6.31 4.11
CA GLY A 58 5.91 -6.80 2.79
C GLY A 58 7.21 -6.19 2.26
N ASN A 59 7.65 -5.02 2.75
CA ASN A 59 8.84 -4.35 2.21
C ASN A 59 9.63 -3.59 3.29
N ARG A 60 10.97 -3.71 3.25
CA ARG A 60 11.89 -2.73 3.84
C ARG A 60 12.99 -2.38 2.83
N LYS A 61 12.76 -1.31 2.07
CA LYS A 61 13.78 -0.36 1.54
C LYS A 61 13.09 0.70 0.66
N VAL A 62 12.51 1.70 1.30
CA VAL A 62 12.59 3.09 0.83
C VAL A 62 12.82 3.92 2.09
N SER A 63 13.83 4.79 2.08
CA SER A 63 14.10 5.78 3.12
C SER A 63 12.98 6.82 3.21
N GLY A 64 11.79 6.38 3.61
CA GLY A 64 10.57 7.16 3.56
C GLY A 64 9.31 6.30 3.62
N CYS A 65 9.24 5.33 4.53
CA CYS A 65 7.93 4.84 4.96
C CYS A 65 7.28 5.95 5.80
N LEU A 66 6.42 6.75 5.16
CA LEU A 66 5.41 7.54 5.86
C LEU A 66 4.25 6.67 6.38
N ASP A 67 4.33 5.34 6.24
CA ASP A 67 3.34 4.37 6.75
C ASP A 67 3.42 4.19 8.29
N CYS A 68 3.77 5.25 9.01
CA CYS A 68 3.42 5.48 10.39
C CYS A 68 2.58 6.76 10.46
N CYS A 69 1.38 6.76 9.86
CA CYS A 69 0.37 7.77 10.17
C CYS A 69 -0.29 7.47 11.53
N HIS A 70 0.54 7.23 12.55
CA HIS A 70 0.18 7.43 13.95
C HIS A 70 1.24 8.31 14.58
N VAL A 71 0.82 9.50 14.96
CA VAL A 71 1.57 10.47 15.76
C VAL A 71 2.16 9.74 16.98
N SER A 72 3.48 9.84 17.14
CA SER A 72 4.24 9.60 18.37
C SER A 72 4.58 8.17 18.84
N LEU A 73 4.51 7.11 18.02
CA LEU A 73 5.09 5.81 18.42
C LEU A 73 5.99 5.21 17.33
N VAL A 74 7.30 5.24 17.59
CA VAL A 74 8.32 4.52 16.81
C VAL A 74 8.16 3.01 17.04
N TYR A 75 7.19 2.39 16.38
CA TYR A 75 7.16 0.93 16.26
C TYR A 75 8.09 0.52 15.11
N ARG A 76 9.24 -0.07 15.48
CA ARG A 76 10.19 -0.68 14.56
C ARG A 76 9.54 -1.90 13.90
N CYS A 77 8.86 -1.72 12.78
CA CYS A 77 8.28 -2.81 12.00
C CYS A 77 9.40 -3.59 11.29
N SER A 78 9.79 -4.75 11.82
CA SER A 78 10.77 -5.63 11.16
C SER A 78 10.16 -6.22 9.89
N GLY A 79 10.71 -5.88 8.72
CA GLY A 79 10.24 -6.36 7.41
C GLY A 79 10.73 -7.77 7.04
N HIS A 80 11.26 -8.51 8.03
CA HIS A 80 11.72 -9.87 7.86
C HIS A 80 10.52 -10.81 8.04
N VAL A 81 9.92 -11.22 6.93
CA VAL A 81 8.72 -12.09 6.93
C VAL A 81 8.99 -13.43 6.27
N CYS A 82 10.02 -13.50 5.43
CA CYS A 82 10.29 -14.67 4.61
C CYS A 82 11.17 -15.66 5.37
N LYS A 83 10.63 -16.83 5.70
CA LYS A 83 11.41 -17.89 6.35
C LYS A 83 12.41 -18.49 5.38
N GLY A 84 13.69 -18.41 5.72
CA GLY A 84 14.77 -19.05 5.00
C GLY A 84 14.89 -20.53 5.31
N ILE A 85 15.73 -21.22 4.54
CA ILE A 85 16.07 -22.65 4.78
C ILE A 85 16.78 -22.82 6.14
N ASP A 86 17.44 -21.76 6.61
CA ASP A 86 18.07 -21.66 7.92
C ASP A 86 17.08 -21.47 9.08
N GLY A 87 15.77 -21.36 8.78
CA GLY A 87 14.72 -21.10 9.76
C GLY A 87 14.68 -19.66 10.27
N GLN A 88 15.53 -18.77 9.75
CA GLN A 88 15.52 -17.35 10.09
C GLN A 88 14.61 -16.55 9.16
N LEU A 89 14.22 -15.35 9.58
CA LEU A 89 13.38 -14.45 8.79
C LEU A 89 14.24 -13.49 7.96
N HIS A 90 13.94 -13.38 6.67
CA HIS A 90 14.68 -12.63 5.67
C HIS A 90 13.76 -11.69 4.88
N VAL A 91 14.39 -10.77 4.14
CA VAL A 91 13.73 -9.90 3.16
C VAL A 91 14.11 -10.41 1.78
N ASN A 92 13.38 -11.41 1.30
CA ASN A 92 13.70 -12.09 0.06
C ASN A 92 12.76 -11.64 -1.06
N LEU A 93 13.31 -11.45 -2.26
CA LEU A 93 12.52 -11.20 -3.48
C LEU A 93 11.56 -12.37 -3.77
N LEU A 94 12.05 -13.60 -3.60
CA LEU A 94 11.24 -14.81 -3.67
C LEU A 94 10.86 -15.21 -2.24
N CYS A 95 9.58 -15.09 -1.94
CA CYS A 95 9.03 -15.27 -0.59
C CYS A 95 7.75 -16.12 -0.65
N SER A 96 7.91 -17.43 -0.85
CA SER A 96 6.81 -18.36 -0.61
C SER A 96 6.64 -18.51 0.90
N MET A 97 5.47 -18.14 1.41
CA MET A 97 5.18 -18.14 2.85
C MET A 97 3.88 -18.87 3.12
N ASN A 98 3.79 -19.46 4.31
CA ASN A 98 2.53 -19.96 4.84
C ASN A 98 1.80 -18.79 5.51
N VAL A 99 0.53 -18.56 5.14
CA VAL A 99 -0.26 -17.44 5.66
C VAL A 99 -0.41 -17.52 7.19
N SER A 100 -0.53 -18.72 7.76
CA SER A 100 -0.61 -18.91 9.21
C SER A 100 0.68 -18.57 9.96
N GLU A 101 1.81 -18.43 9.27
CA GLU A 101 3.09 -18.06 9.88
C GLU A 101 3.38 -16.56 9.79
N THR A 102 2.47 -15.76 9.21
CA THR A 102 2.66 -14.31 9.09
C THR A 102 2.25 -13.58 10.36
N PRO A 103 2.79 -12.37 10.63
CA PRO A 103 2.51 -11.62 11.86
C PRO A 103 1.03 -11.29 12.11
N LEU A 104 0.21 -11.27 11.07
CA LEU A 104 -1.24 -10.99 11.14
C LEU A 104 -2.09 -12.14 10.58
N GLU A 105 -1.48 -13.31 10.33
CA GLU A 105 -2.11 -14.47 9.71
C GLU A 105 -2.88 -14.13 8.41
N THR A 106 -2.41 -13.11 7.69
CA THR A 106 -3.05 -12.58 6.47
C THR A 106 -2.03 -11.96 5.53
N LEU A 107 -2.53 -11.52 4.38
CA LEU A 107 -1.81 -10.84 3.30
C LEU A 107 -2.55 -9.57 2.90
N PRO A 108 -1.86 -8.54 2.39
CA PRO A 108 -2.51 -7.26 2.09
C PRO A 108 -3.58 -7.37 1.02
N ASP A 109 -3.40 -8.27 0.05
CA ASP A 109 -4.39 -8.52 -0.99
C ASP A 109 -5.62 -9.30 -0.46
N MET A 110 -5.43 -10.16 0.55
CA MET A 110 -6.54 -10.84 1.23
C MET A 110 -7.40 -9.84 2.00
N GLU A 111 -6.76 -8.97 2.79
CA GLU A 111 -7.43 -7.88 3.53
C GLU A 111 -8.18 -6.94 2.59
N SER A 112 -7.55 -6.56 1.48
CA SER A 112 -8.19 -5.70 0.45
C SER A 112 -9.40 -6.37 -0.18
N THR A 113 -9.32 -7.68 -0.42
CA THR A 113 -10.44 -8.46 -0.99
C THR A 113 -11.60 -8.55 0.00
N GLU A 114 -11.31 -8.82 1.27
CA GLU A 114 -12.33 -8.91 2.32
C GLU A 114 -13.05 -7.57 2.51
N GLU A 115 -12.31 -6.46 2.56
CA GLU A 115 -12.89 -5.12 2.67
C GLU A 115 -13.72 -4.75 1.44
N ALA A 116 -13.25 -5.08 0.24
CA ALA A 116 -14.03 -4.86 -0.98
C ALA A 116 -15.37 -5.63 -0.96
N VAL A 117 -15.35 -6.89 -0.52
CA VAL A 117 -16.57 -7.70 -0.37
C VAL A 117 -17.50 -7.09 0.69
N ARG A 118 -16.96 -6.58 1.81
CA ARG A 118 -17.75 -5.89 2.84
C ARG A 118 -18.44 -4.65 2.28
N LEU A 119 -17.72 -3.82 1.52
CA LEU A 119 -18.27 -2.62 0.88
C LEU A 119 -19.37 -2.98 -0.13
N LEU A 120 -19.12 -3.96 -1.01
CA LEU A 120 -20.10 -4.41 -2.02
C LEU A 120 -21.39 -4.94 -1.40
N LYS A 121 -21.29 -5.68 -0.28
CA LYS A 121 -22.47 -6.13 0.47
C LYS A 121 -23.24 -4.95 1.04
N SER A 122 -22.53 -4.02 1.69
CA SER A 122 -23.16 -2.84 2.28
C SER A 122 -23.87 -1.98 1.22
N THR A 123 -23.30 -1.81 0.02
CA THR A 123 -23.94 -1.04 -1.06
C THR A 123 -25.17 -1.72 -1.61
N ARG A 124 -25.16 -3.06 -1.70
CA ARG A 124 -26.30 -3.84 -2.21
C ARG A 124 -27.51 -3.78 -1.29
N ASP A 125 -27.29 -3.68 0.01
CA ASP A 125 -28.38 -3.62 1.00
C ASP A 125 -29.09 -2.24 1.03
N PHE A 126 -28.60 -1.24 0.27
CA PHE A 126 -29.23 0.07 0.07
C PHE A 126 -30.07 0.18 -1.22
N ASP A 127 -30.05 -0.83 -2.10
CA ASP A 127 -30.92 -0.95 -3.29
C ASP A 127 -32.18 -1.77 -2.96
#